data_AF-A0A552EX75-F1
#
_entry.id   AF-A0A552EX75-F1
#
_cell.length_a   1.000
_cell.length_b   1.000
_cell.length_c   1.000
_cell.angle_alpha   90.00
_cell.angle_beta   90.00
_cell.angle_gamma   90.00
#
_symmetry.space_group_name_H-M   'P 1'
#
loop_
_entity.id
_entity.type
_entity.pdbx_description
1 polymer ?
#
loop_
_entity_poly.entity_id
_entity_poly.type
_entity_poly.pdbx_seq_one_letter_code
_entity_poly.pdbx_strand_id
1 'polypeptide(L)'
;DEEELRLFAAEYAEELRHSQAWKVDYAGESRKMVDKWLQTYGEAGQLKLYKAVGCDKCNGSGYKGRVGLHELMVADDAVKKLIQERARVAELFAAAVEGGMRTLKMDGMEKVMMGLTDLKMVRQVCIK
;
A
#
# COMPACT_ATOMS: atom_id res chain seq x y z
N ASP A 1 18.15 -1.15 -2.85
CA ASP A 1 18.45 -1.58 -4.21
C ASP A 1 17.43 -0.90 -5.14
N GLU A 2 17.84 -0.31 -6.25
CA GLU A 2 16.94 0.40 -7.16
C GLU A 2 15.90 -0.53 -7.79
N GLU A 3 16.29 -1.78 -8.08
CA GLU A 3 15.38 -2.79 -8.63
C GLU A 3 14.30 -3.16 -7.61
N GLU A 4 14.69 -3.35 -6.36
CA GLU A 4 13.77 -3.64 -5.25
C GLU A 4 12.75 -2.51 -5.06
N LEU A 5 13.18 -1.25 -5.12
CA LEU A 5 12.28 -0.09 -5.05
C LEU A 5 11.33 -0.03 -6.24
N ARG A 6 11.78 -0.39 -7.44
CA ARG A 6 10.93 -0.47 -8.63
C ARG A 6 9.85 -1.55 -8.48
N LEU A 7 10.22 -2.73 -8.00
CA LEU A 7 9.29 -3.83 -7.74
C LEU A 7 8.32 -3.48 -6.61
N PHE A 8 8.80 -2.80 -5.57
CA PHE A 8 7.97 -2.27 -4.49
C PHE A 8 6.92 -1.29 -5.02
N ALA A 9 7.33 -0.30 -5.82
CA ALA A 9 6.40 0.65 -6.42
C ALA A 9 5.38 -0.04 -7.34
N ALA A 10 5.82 -1.02 -8.15
CA ALA A 10 4.93 -1.77 -9.02
C ALA A 10 3.89 -2.60 -8.24
N GLU A 11 4.29 -3.23 -7.13
CA GLU A 11 3.37 -4.01 -6.28
C GLU A 11 2.27 -3.13 -5.66
N TYR A 12 2.61 -1.90 -5.25
CA TYR A 12 1.60 -0.95 -4.73
C TYR A 12 0.68 -0.45 -5.85
N ALA A 13 1.25 -0.08 -7.00
CA ALA A 13 0.51 0.40 -8.16
C ALA A 13 -0.53 -0.62 -8.66
N GLU A 14 -0.26 -1.92 -8.49
CA GLU A 14 -1.19 -2.98 -8.85
C GLU A 14 -2.53 -2.89 -8.10
N GLU A 15 -2.51 -2.45 -6.84
CA GLU A 15 -3.72 -2.27 -6.03
C GLU A 15 -4.61 -1.14 -6.59
N LEU A 16 -4.02 -0.22 -7.37
CA LEU A 16 -4.69 0.95 -7.94
C LEU A 16 -5.05 0.79 -9.42
N ARG A 17 -4.58 -0.27 -10.10
CA ARG A 17 -4.69 -0.47 -11.56
C ARG A 17 -6.12 -0.32 -12.11
N HIS A 18 -7.14 -0.64 -11.31
CA HIS A 18 -8.54 -0.60 -11.75
C HIS A 18 -9.27 0.73 -11.47
N SER A 19 -8.65 1.65 -10.72
CA SER A 19 -9.18 3.00 -10.56
C SER A 19 -9.09 3.79 -11.87
N GLN A 20 -9.97 4.76 -12.04
CA GLN A 20 -10.14 5.48 -13.30
C GLN A 20 -8.87 6.25 -13.70
N ALA A 21 -8.22 6.94 -12.76
CA ALA A 21 -6.99 7.69 -13.04
C ALA A 21 -5.86 6.77 -13.53
N TRP A 22 -5.70 5.60 -12.91
CA TRP A 22 -4.64 4.64 -13.24
C TRP A 22 -4.90 3.87 -14.53
N LYS A 23 -6.16 3.68 -14.92
CA LYS A 23 -6.52 3.16 -16.25
C LYS A 23 -6.15 4.13 -17.37
N VAL A 24 -6.26 5.44 -17.12
CA VAL A 24 -6.01 6.49 -18.11
C VAL A 24 -4.51 6.77 -18.26
N ASP A 25 -3.78 6.93 -17.15
CA ASP A 25 -2.36 7.28 -17.16
C ASP A 25 -1.58 6.53 -16.08
N TYR A 26 -1.40 5.22 -16.26
CA TYR A 26 -0.64 4.38 -15.33
C TYR A 26 0.78 4.93 -15.05
N ALA A 27 1.48 5.39 -16.10
CA ALA A 27 2.86 5.83 -15.98
C ALA A 27 2.96 7.18 -15.24
N GLY A 28 2.05 8.12 -15.51
CA GLY A 28 1.97 9.39 -14.78
C GLY A 28 1.56 9.22 -13.34
N GLU A 29 0.53 8.40 -13.06
CA GLU A 29 0.10 8.14 -11.69
C GLU A 29 1.17 7.40 -10.87
N SER A 30 1.88 6.44 -11.48
CA SER A 30 3.04 5.78 -10.84
C SER A 30 4.14 6.77 -10.46
N ARG A 31 4.47 7.74 -11.32
CA ARG A 31 5.47 8.78 -11.01
C ARG A 31 5.00 9.68 -9.87
N LYS A 32 3.77 10.21 -9.95
CA LYS A 32 3.19 11.05 -8.90
C LYS A 32 3.18 10.34 -7.54
N MET A 33 2.89 9.05 -7.53
CA MET A 33 2.91 8.23 -6.33
C MET A 33 4.32 8.14 -5.72
N VAL A 34 5.34 7.81 -6.52
CA VAL A 34 6.73 7.73 -6.04
C VAL A 34 7.23 9.09 -5.58
N ASP A 35 6.93 10.17 -6.31
CA ASP A 35 7.29 11.54 -5.91
C ASP A 35 6.68 11.90 -4.54
N LYS A 36 5.41 11.56 -4.34
CA LYS A 36 4.72 11.74 -3.05
C LYS A 36 5.39 10.94 -1.93
N TRP A 37 5.80 9.70 -2.20
CA TRP A 37 6.51 8.89 -1.20
C TRP A 37 7.86 9.49 -0.84
N LEU A 38 8.64 9.96 -1.82
CA LEU A 38 9.91 10.62 -1.56
C LEU A 38 9.73 11.90 -0.73
N GLN A 39 8.65 12.64 -0.95
CA GLN A 39 8.32 13.81 -0.13
C GLN A 39 7.88 13.45 1.29
N THR A 40 7.16 12.35 1.46
CA THR A 40 6.52 11.98 2.75
C THR A 40 7.43 11.14 3.64
N TYR A 41 8.15 10.17 3.05
CA TYR A 41 8.94 9.16 3.76
C TYR A 41 10.42 9.18 3.37
N GLY A 42 10.80 9.98 2.37
CA GLY A 42 12.18 10.05 1.91
C GLY A 42 13.08 10.81 2.90
N GLU A 43 14.27 10.28 3.10
CA GLU A 43 15.38 10.95 3.79
C GLU A 43 16.47 11.24 2.75
N ALA A 44 16.90 12.50 2.64
CA ALA A 44 17.89 12.92 1.64
C ALA A 44 17.53 12.52 0.18
N GLY A 45 16.23 12.52 -0.15
CA GLY A 45 15.74 12.19 -1.49
C GLY A 45 15.73 10.69 -1.81
N GLN A 46 15.86 9.82 -0.79
CA GLN A 46 15.81 8.37 -0.98
C GLN A 46 14.89 7.71 0.05
N LEU A 47 14.19 6.64 -0.38
CA LEU A 47 13.46 5.78 0.54
C LEU A 47 14.41 4.83 1.25
N LYS A 48 14.28 4.74 2.57
CA LYS A 48 15.06 3.84 3.41
C LYS A 48 14.18 2.71 3.92
N LEU A 49 14.44 1.50 3.45
CA LEU A 49 13.72 0.30 3.88
C LEU A 49 14.56 -0.53 4.86
N TYR A 50 13.88 -1.28 5.72
CA TYR A 50 14.50 -2.06 6.79
C TYR A 50 14.32 -3.55 6.55
N LYS A 51 15.27 -4.35 7.05
CA LYS A 51 15.23 -5.81 7.00
C LYS A 51 15.50 -6.40 8.38
N ALA A 52 14.83 -7.50 8.70
CA ALA A 52 15.11 -8.29 9.89
C ALA A 52 16.55 -8.84 9.87
N VAL A 53 17.26 -8.74 11.01
CA VAL A 53 18.60 -9.32 11.21
C VAL A 53 18.60 -10.33 12.35
N GLY A 54 18.09 -9.93 13.52
CA GLY A 54 18.04 -10.78 14.73
C GLY A 54 19.07 -10.39 15.79
N CYS A 55 18.67 -10.49 17.06
CA CYS A 55 19.52 -10.32 18.24
C CYS A 55 18.86 -10.99 19.46
N ASP A 56 19.55 -11.02 20.60
CA ASP A 56 19.05 -11.64 21.83
C ASP A 56 17.72 -11.03 22.29
N LYS A 57 17.53 -9.71 22.12
CA LYS A 57 16.30 -9.00 22.54
C LYS A 57 15.05 -9.41 21.76
N CYS A 58 15.21 -10.02 20.58
CA CYS A 58 14.13 -10.54 19.76
C CYS A 58 14.24 -12.05 19.53
N ASN A 59 15.03 -12.76 20.35
CA ASN A 59 15.30 -14.20 20.25
C ASN A 59 15.71 -14.62 18.83
N GLY A 60 16.54 -13.81 18.18
CA GLY A 60 17.05 -14.08 16.83
C GLY A 60 16.04 -13.86 15.69
N SER A 61 14.78 -13.52 15.95
CA SER A 61 13.76 -13.40 14.89
C SER A 61 13.92 -12.15 14.01
N GLY A 62 14.47 -11.07 14.57
CA GLY A 62 14.48 -9.75 13.95
C GLY A 62 13.20 -8.95 14.12
N TYR A 63 12.19 -9.47 14.82
CA TYR A 63 10.90 -8.81 15.06
C TYR A 63 10.57 -8.77 16.56
N LYS A 64 9.93 -7.70 17.02
CA LYS A 64 9.43 -7.59 18.39
C LYS A 64 8.16 -6.75 18.43
N GLY A 65 7.10 -7.29 19.04
CA GLY A 65 5.78 -6.66 18.99
C GLY A 65 5.05 -6.94 17.68
N ARG A 66 3.93 -6.24 17.47
CA ARG A 66 3.08 -6.36 16.27
C ARG A 66 2.51 -4.99 15.92
N VAL A 67 2.24 -4.77 14.64
CA VAL A 67 1.56 -3.59 14.11
C VAL A 67 0.32 -4.02 13.33
N GLY A 68 -0.79 -3.31 13.51
CA GLY A 68 -2.04 -3.57 12.79
C GLY A 68 -2.00 -3.03 11.37
N LEU A 69 -2.54 -3.79 10.43
CA LEU A 69 -2.87 -3.31 9.09
C LEU A 69 -4.36 -3.01 9.00
N HIS A 70 -4.74 -1.94 8.31
CA HIS A 70 -6.12 -1.48 8.22
C HIS A 70 -6.54 -1.26 6.78
N GLU A 71 -7.71 -1.76 6.45
CA GLU A 71 -8.47 -1.44 5.24
C GLU A 71 -9.82 -0.87 5.69
N LEU A 72 -10.06 0.40 5.41
CA LEU A 72 -11.24 1.11 5.88
C LEU A 72 -11.95 1.78 4.71
N MET A 73 -13.07 1.19 4.30
CA MET A 73 -13.98 1.76 3.32
C MET A 73 -14.99 2.68 4.02
N VAL A 74 -14.97 3.97 3.68
CA VAL A 74 -16.03 4.90 4.10
C VAL A 74 -17.20 4.75 3.13
N ALA A 75 -18.41 4.53 3.66
CA ALA A 75 -19.63 4.51 2.87
C ALA A 75 -20.07 5.96 2.54
N ASP A 76 -19.36 6.59 1.60
CA ASP A 76 -19.77 7.88 1.03
C ASP A 76 -20.97 7.73 0.08
N ASP A 77 -21.41 8.83 -0.52
CA ASP A 77 -22.60 8.82 -1.38
C ASP A 77 -22.39 8.05 -2.68
N ALA A 78 -21.17 8.00 -3.22
CA ALA A 78 -20.84 7.21 -4.41
C ALA A 78 -20.92 5.70 -4.10
N VAL A 79 -20.30 5.27 -3.00
CA VAL A 79 -20.35 3.88 -2.52
C VAL A 79 -21.78 3.46 -2.18
N LYS A 80 -22.55 4.30 -1.48
CA LYS A 80 -23.97 4.03 -1.17
C LYS A 80 -24.81 3.83 -2.42
N LYS A 81 -24.61 4.66 -3.45
CA LYS A 81 -25.31 4.53 -4.73
C LYS A 81 -25.01 3.17 -5.39
N LEU A 82 -23.74 2.78 -5.46
CA LEU A 82 -23.33 1.50 -6.04
C LEU A 82 -23.91 0.29 -5.30
N ILE A 83 -24.04 0.38 -3.96
CA ILE A 83 -24.71 -0.64 -3.16
C ILE A 83 -26.20 -0.74 -3.54
N GLN A 84 -26.90 0.38 -3.65
CA GLN A 84 -28.31 0.42 -4.05
C GLN A 84 -28.54 -0.17 -5.45
N GLU A 85 -27.60 0.08 -6.36
CA GLU A 85 -27.61 -0.43 -7.74
C GLU A 85 -27.15 -1.88 -7.86
N ARG A 86 -26.71 -2.52 -6.76
CA ARG A 86 -26.14 -3.88 -6.74
C ARG A 86 -24.97 -4.04 -7.72
N ALA A 87 -24.11 -3.01 -7.77
CA ALA A 87 -22.94 -2.99 -8.64
C ALA A 87 -21.99 -4.16 -8.37
N ARG A 88 -21.11 -4.45 -9.34
CA ARG A 88 -20.09 -5.48 -9.16
C ARG A 88 -19.09 -5.05 -8.09
N VAL A 89 -18.52 -6.02 -7.39
CA VAL A 89 -17.48 -5.78 -6.35
C VAL A 89 -16.32 -4.95 -6.90
N ALA A 90 -15.91 -5.17 -8.15
CA ALA A 90 -14.83 -4.40 -8.78
C ALA A 90 -15.16 -2.91 -8.95
N GLU A 91 -16.42 -2.57 -9.20
CA GLU A 91 -16.88 -1.18 -9.33
C GLU A 91 -16.93 -0.52 -7.95
N LEU A 92 -17.43 -1.23 -6.95
CA LEU A 92 -17.45 -0.78 -5.55
C LEU A 92 -16.02 -0.54 -5.02
N PHE A 93 -15.10 -1.46 -5.31
CA PHE A 93 -13.69 -1.35 -4.93
C PHE A 93 -13.03 -0.14 -5.57
N ALA A 94 -13.21 0.07 -6.88
CA ALA A 94 -12.64 1.22 -7.58
C ALA A 94 -13.15 2.54 -6.97
N ALA A 95 -14.46 2.66 -6.72
CA ALA A 95 -15.04 3.83 -6.08
C ALA A 95 -14.51 4.05 -4.65
N ALA A 96 -14.36 2.98 -3.87
CA ALA A 96 -13.82 3.07 -2.52
C ALA A 96 -12.37 3.59 -2.50
N VAL A 97 -11.51 3.05 -3.38
CA VAL A 97 -10.12 3.48 -3.52
C VAL A 97 -10.04 4.93 -3.99
N GLU A 98 -10.86 5.33 -4.96
CA GLU A 98 -10.97 6.73 -5.42
C GLU A 98 -11.47 7.67 -4.30
N GLY A 99 -12.34 7.19 -3.42
CA GLY A 99 -12.80 7.86 -2.20
C GLY A 99 -11.76 7.91 -1.07
N GLY A 100 -10.55 7.40 -1.30
CA GLY A 100 -9.43 7.47 -0.34
C GLY A 100 -9.24 6.23 0.53
N MET A 101 -9.97 5.14 0.28
CA MET A 101 -9.66 3.85 0.90
C MET A 101 -8.28 3.39 0.46
N ARG A 102 -7.44 3.00 1.42
CA ARG A 102 -6.23 2.23 1.17
C ARG A 102 -6.53 0.76 1.36
N THR A 103 -6.02 -0.09 0.48
CA THR A 103 -6.09 -1.54 0.69
C THR A 103 -5.19 -1.96 1.84
N LEU A 104 -5.45 -3.15 2.39
CA LEU A 104 -4.64 -3.73 3.46
C LEU A 104 -3.16 -3.81 3.09
N LYS A 105 -2.87 -4.15 1.82
CA LYS A 105 -1.50 -4.20 1.28
C LYS A 105 -0.89 -2.80 1.18
N MET A 106 -1.62 -1.82 0.68
CA MET A 106 -1.14 -0.43 0.59
C MET A 106 -0.77 0.13 1.98
N ASP A 107 -1.62 -0.09 2.99
CA ASP A 107 -1.34 0.33 4.37
C ASP A 107 -0.12 -0.42 4.95
N GLY A 108 0.03 -1.71 4.67
CA GLY A 108 1.24 -2.46 5.02
C GLY A 108 2.51 -1.89 4.39
N MET A 109 2.46 -1.55 3.11
CA MET A 109 3.60 -0.98 2.38
C MET A 109 3.95 0.43 2.86
N GLU A 110 2.98 1.27 3.23
CA GLU A 110 3.28 2.55 3.90
C GLU A 110 4.05 2.33 5.21
N LYS A 111 3.65 1.33 6.01
CA LYS A 111 4.36 0.97 7.25
C LYS A 111 5.76 0.40 6.99
N VAL A 112 6.01 -0.20 5.83
CA VAL A 112 7.37 -0.60 5.40
C VAL A 112 8.25 0.63 5.18
N MET A 113 7.73 1.65 4.49
CA MET A 113 8.46 2.91 4.30
C MET A 113 8.68 3.67 5.61
N MET A 114 7.79 3.52 6.59
CA MET A 114 7.97 4.06 7.95
C MET A 114 8.93 3.25 8.84
N GLY A 115 9.44 2.10 8.37
CA GLY A 115 10.32 1.22 9.15
C GLY A 115 9.64 0.46 10.29
N LEU A 116 8.31 0.31 10.27
CA LEU A 116 7.54 -0.40 11.30
C LEU A 116 7.41 -1.90 11.03
N THR A 117 7.56 -2.31 9.77
CA THR A 117 7.51 -3.71 9.30
C THR A 117 8.35 -3.85 8.02
N ASP A 118 8.44 -5.04 7.45
CA ASP A 118 9.05 -5.29 6.14
C ASP A 118 8.08 -5.97 5.15
N LEU A 119 8.49 -6.02 3.88
CA LEU A 119 7.69 -6.62 2.81
C LEU A 119 7.42 -8.11 3.03
N LYS A 120 8.32 -8.84 3.68
CA LYS A 120 8.14 -10.26 3.98
C LYS A 120 6.91 -10.44 4.86
N MET A 121 6.80 -9.65 5.94
CA MET A 121 5.65 -9.72 6.84
C MET A 121 4.36 -9.25 6.17
N VAL A 122 4.40 -8.17 5.38
CA VAL A 122 3.21 -7.67 4.65
C VAL A 122 2.68 -8.72 3.69
N ARG A 123 3.55 -9.35 2.88
CA ARG A 123 3.15 -10.40 1.92
C ARG A 123 2.62 -11.67 2.60
N GLN A 124 3.07 -11.96 3.82
CA GLN A 124 2.60 -13.11 4.57
C GLN A 124 1.14 -12.95 5.05
N VAL A 125 0.70 -11.72 5.32
CA VAL A 125 -0.64 -11.44 5.87
C VAL A 125 -1.63 -10.92 4.82
N CYS A 126 -1.15 -10.24 3.78
CA CYS A 126 -1.96 -9.72 2.69
C CYS A 126 -2.04 -10.75 1.55
N ILE A 127 -2.89 -11.76 1.74
CA ILE A 127 -3.19 -12.77 0.72
C ILE A 127 -4.37 -12.27 -0.14
N LYS A 128 -4.21 -12.32 -1.46
CA LYS A 128 -5.32 -12.22 -2.42
C LYS A 128 -5.88 -13.60 -2.69
#